data_AF-A0A915EMH8-F1
#
_entry.id   AF-A0A915EMH8-F1
#
_cell.length_a   1.000
_cell.length_b   1.000
_cell.length_c   1.000
_cell.angle_alpha   90.00
_cell.angle_beta   90.00
_cell.angle_gamma   90.00
#
_symmetry.space_group_name_H-M   'P 1'
#
loop_
_entity.id
_entity.type
_entity.pdbx_description
1 polymer ?
#
loop_
_entity_poly.entity_id
_entity_poly.type
_entity_poly.pdbx_seq_one_letter_code
_entity_poly.pdbx_strand_id
1 'polypeptide(L)'
;MCFPQSRFRISCSFSNTSEFSSAPDQEANNEQEIEADVVTPWNVRSKNAGGVDYNKFMVNFDLKAVNREFVAKIERITGRKAHPMLRRGLDKILDRFEKKKPFFLYTGRGPSSGSLHLGHLVPFMFVKYLQESFNVPLIVQMTDDEKFMWNADLRLEEARKMAKDNVKDIISVALIQRIRLFSQIPNTCVLPLCKCA
;
A
#
# COMPACT_ATOMS: atom_id res chain seq x y z
N MET A 1 25.85 -4.42 -21.15
CA MET A 1 25.71 -2.99 -21.53
C MET A 1 25.07 -2.27 -20.34
N CYS A 2 25.85 -1.50 -19.59
CA CYS A 2 25.39 -0.78 -18.39
C CYS A 2 24.53 0.42 -18.77
N PHE A 3 23.34 0.54 -18.17
CA PHE A 3 22.58 1.79 -18.17
C PHE A 3 23.03 2.70 -17.02
N PRO A 4 23.15 4.02 -17.22
CA PRO A 4 23.70 4.93 -16.23
C PRO A 4 22.75 5.17 -15.06
N GLN A 5 23.31 5.24 -13.85
CA GLN A 5 22.63 5.61 -12.62
C GLN A 5 22.14 7.07 -12.69
N SER A 6 20.87 7.28 -13.03
CA SER A 6 20.24 8.59 -12.79
C SER A 6 19.77 8.66 -11.34
N ARG A 7 20.43 9.51 -10.55
CA ARG A 7 19.95 9.92 -9.22
C ARG A 7 18.61 10.65 -9.41
N PHE A 8 17.51 10.00 -9.04
CA PHE A 8 16.23 10.68 -8.89
C PHE A 8 16.34 11.67 -7.72
N ARG A 9 16.43 12.97 -8.02
CA ARG A 9 16.34 14.07 -7.05
C ARG A 9 14.93 14.63 -7.17
N ILE A 10 14.06 14.33 -6.20
CA ILE A 10 12.73 14.93 -6.11
C ILE A 10 12.92 16.30 -5.44
N SER A 11 12.79 17.38 -6.21
CA SER A 11 12.68 18.74 -5.68
C SER A 11 11.20 19.02 -5.38
N CYS A 12 10.85 19.16 -4.11
CA CYS A 12 9.56 19.69 -3.69
C CYS A 12 9.71 21.20 -3.48
N SER A 13 9.08 22.00 -4.34
CA SER A 13 8.92 23.44 -4.15
C SER A 13 7.68 23.68 -3.28
N PHE A 14 7.89 24.18 -2.07
CA PHE A 14 6.83 24.57 -1.14
C PHE A 14 6.47 26.04 -1.40
N SER A 15 5.23 26.31 -1.77
CA SER A 15 4.68 27.68 -1.82
C SER A 15 3.68 27.84 -0.68
N ASN A 16 4.10 28.55 0.38
CA ASN A 16 3.22 29.03 1.44
C ASN A 16 2.31 30.13 0.89
N THR A 17 1.00 30.05 1.16
CA THR A 17 0.19 31.23 1.48
C THR A 17 -0.94 30.81 2.42
N SER A 18 -1.03 31.57 3.50
CA SER A 18 -1.98 31.55 4.60
C SER A 18 -3.33 32.17 4.21
N GLU A 19 -4.42 31.70 4.81
CA GLU A 19 -5.39 32.52 5.56
C GLU A 19 -6.50 31.64 6.14
N PHE A 20 -6.63 31.65 7.47
CA PHE A 20 -7.70 31.02 8.24
C PHE A 20 -8.52 32.16 8.85
N SER A 21 -9.77 32.32 8.42
CA SER A 21 -10.73 33.24 9.01
C SER A 21 -11.88 32.47 9.65
N SER A 22 -12.21 32.85 10.88
CA SER A 22 -13.24 32.24 11.73
C SER A 22 -14.39 33.21 11.97
N ALA A 23 -15.63 32.80 11.75
CA ALA A 23 -16.86 33.28 12.42
C ALA A 23 -18.06 32.35 12.04
N PRO A 24 -19.25 32.43 12.69
CA PRO A 24 -19.71 31.43 13.66
C PRO A 24 -21.06 30.75 13.30
N ASP A 25 -21.47 29.85 14.19
CA ASP A 25 -22.58 28.89 14.16
C ASP A 25 -24.02 29.42 13.95
N GLN A 26 -24.89 28.50 13.50
CA GLN A 26 -26.32 28.23 13.83
C GLN A 26 -27.11 27.85 12.56
N GLU A 27 -28.02 26.86 12.49
CA GLU A 27 -28.54 25.83 13.39
C GLU A 27 -29.36 24.82 12.54
N ALA A 28 -29.56 23.63 13.10
CA ALA A 28 -30.73 22.74 12.95
C ALA A 28 -30.84 21.69 11.81
N ASN A 29 -31.13 20.46 12.29
CA ASN A 29 -31.92 19.37 11.71
C ASN A 29 -31.29 18.38 10.72
N ASN A 30 -30.74 17.27 11.25
CA ASN A 30 -31.48 15.99 11.29
C ASN A 30 -30.66 14.93 12.05
N GLU A 31 -31.12 14.57 13.26
CA GLU A 31 -30.69 13.36 13.94
C GLU A 31 -31.34 12.15 13.25
N GLN A 32 -30.72 11.71 12.17
CA GLN A 32 -30.64 10.29 11.87
C GLN A 32 -29.20 9.91 12.11
N GLU A 33 -28.91 9.30 13.26
CA GLU A 33 -27.63 8.62 13.46
C GLU A 33 -27.49 7.58 12.36
N ILE A 34 -26.78 7.94 11.29
CA ILE A 34 -26.32 6.97 10.31
C ILE A 34 -25.30 6.13 11.06
N GLU A 35 -25.74 4.99 11.57
CA GLU A 35 -24.88 3.94 12.12
C GLU A 35 -23.94 3.45 11.00
N ALA A 36 -22.85 4.19 10.81
CA ALA A 36 -21.88 3.94 9.77
C ALA A 36 -20.87 2.88 10.23
N ASP A 37 -20.46 2.02 9.30
CA ASP A 37 -19.33 1.12 9.52
C ASP A 37 -18.06 1.94 9.77
N VAL A 38 -17.28 1.56 10.79
CA VAL A 38 -16.03 2.23 11.14
C VAL A 38 -14.86 1.45 10.55
N VAL A 39 -14.17 2.04 9.58
CA VAL A 39 -12.93 1.49 9.01
C VAL A 39 -11.83 2.53 9.15
N THR A 40 -10.92 2.29 10.08
CA THR A 40 -9.69 3.07 10.27
C THR A 40 -8.48 2.14 10.13
N PRO A 41 -7.25 2.68 10.04
CA PRO A 41 -6.05 1.84 10.05
C PRO A 41 -5.93 0.91 11.26
N TRP A 42 -6.64 1.20 12.36
CA TRP A 42 -6.57 0.44 13.63
C TRP A 42 -7.79 -0.42 13.90
N ASN A 43 -8.96 0.00 13.44
CA ASN A 43 -10.21 -0.65 13.81
C ASN A 43 -11.12 -0.81 12.59
N VAL A 44 -11.64 -2.02 12.45
CA VAL A 44 -12.72 -2.35 11.52
C VAL A 44 -13.89 -2.86 12.35
N ARG A 45 -14.99 -2.11 12.38
CA ARG A 45 -16.23 -2.50 13.05
C ARG A 45 -17.41 -2.35 12.09
N SER A 46 -18.18 -3.42 11.97
CA SER A 46 -19.47 -3.41 11.31
C SER A 46 -20.53 -3.98 12.24
N LYS A 47 -21.72 -3.39 12.22
CA LYS A 47 -22.89 -3.89 12.95
C LYS A 47 -23.62 -5.00 12.19
N ASN A 48 -23.32 -5.16 10.89
CA ASN A 48 -23.96 -6.17 10.04
C ASN A 48 -23.27 -7.52 10.17
N ALA A 49 -24.06 -8.60 10.30
CA ALA A 49 -23.55 -9.97 10.27
C ALA A 49 -22.86 -10.32 8.93
N GLY A 50 -23.21 -9.61 7.85
CA GLY A 50 -22.58 -9.73 6.53
C GLY A 50 -21.26 -8.97 6.38
N GLY A 51 -20.80 -8.27 7.41
CA GLY A 51 -19.59 -7.46 7.40
C GLY A 51 -19.78 -6.08 6.77
N VAL A 52 -18.65 -5.45 6.43
CA VAL A 52 -18.55 -4.06 5.98
C VAL A 52 -19.26 -3.84 4.64
N ASP A 53 -20.11 -2.81 4.56
CA ASP A 53 -20.81 -2.43 3.33
C ASP A 53 -19.91 -1.62 2.38
N TYR A 54 -19.18 -2.32 1.51
CA TYR A 54 -18.27 -1.70 0.54
C TYR A 54 -18.93 -0.71 -0.41
N ASN A 55 -20.25 -0.77 -0.66
CA ASN A 55 -20.93 0.21 -1.53
C ASN A 55 -20.97 1.59 -0.88
N LYS A 56 -21.28 1.64 0.42
CA LYS A 56 -21.21 2.88 1.21
C LYS A 56 -19.77 3.43 1.25
N PHE A 57 -18.77 2.55 1.38
CA PHE A 57 -17.37 2.98 1.31
C PHE A 57 -16.99 3.57 -0.05
N MET A 58 -17.49 3.01 -1.16
CA MET A 58 -17.20 3.57 -2.47
C MET A 58 -17.72 5.01 -2.60
N VAL A 59 -18.91 5.28 -2.08
CA VAL A 59 -19.49 6.63 -2.06
C VAL A 59 -18.69 7.55 -1.13
N ASN A 60 -18.40 7.11 0.09
CA ASN A 60 -17.74 7.95 1.10
C ASN A 60 -16.29 8.32 0.73
N PHE A 61 -15.59 7.45 -0.01
CA PHE A 61 -14.19 7.65 -0.40
C PHE A 61 -14.01 8.02 -1.89
N ASP A 62 -15.10 8.35 -2.59
CA ASP A 62 -15.12 8.68 -4.02
C ASP A 62 -14.34 7.66 -4.89
N LEU A 63 -14.62 6.38 -4.66
CA LEU A 63 -13.96 5.27 -5.35
C LEU A 63 -14.77 4.80 -6.54
N LYS A 64 -14.08 4.52 -7.65
CA LYS A 64 -14.69 3.91 -8.83
C LYS A 64 -14.75 2.39 -8.67
N ALA A 65 -15.93 1.83 -8.91
CA ALA A 65 -16.11 0.39 -9.01
C ALA A 65 -15.36 -0.17 -10.23
N VAL A 66 -14.78 -1.35 -10.07
CA VAL A 66 -14.19 -2.08 -11.20
C VAL A 66 -15.28 -2.80 -11.97
N ASN A 67 -15.42 -2.46 -13.25
CA ASN A 67 -16.32 -3.13 -14.18
C ASN A 67 -15.58 -4.25 -14.94
N ARG A 68 -16.36 -5.09 -15.64
CA ARG A 68 -15.79 -6.18 -16.46
C ARG A 68 -14.91 -5.67 -17.60
N GLU A 69 -15.22 -4.49 -18.13
CA GLU A 69 -14.43 -3.85 -19.19
C GLU A 69 -13.02 -3.48 -18.72
N PHE A 70 -12.90 -3.00 -17.49
CA PHE A 70 -11.61 -2.68 -16.86
C PHE A 70 -10.77 -3.93 -16.65
N VAL A 71 -11.40 -5.02 -16.22
CA VAL A 71 -10.74 -6.33 -16.10
C VAL A 71 -10.23 -6.79 -17.47
N ALA A 72 -11.07 -6.75 -18.50
CA ALA A 72 -10.67 -7.09 -19.86
C ALA A 72 -9.55 -6.19 -20.41
N LYS A 73 -9.57 -4.88 -20.06
CA LYS A 73 -8.50 -3.94 -20.42
C LYS A 73 -7.16 -4.38 -19.81
N ILE A 74 -7.14 -4.80 -18.55
CA ILE A 74 -5.92 -5.30 -17.89
C ILE A 74 -5.41 -6.57 -18.55
N GLU A 75 -6.28 -7.53 -18.82
CA GLU A 75 -5.87 -8.79 -19.45
C GLU A 75 -5.27 -8.54 -20.84
N ARG A 76 -5.87 -7.62 -21.62
CA ARG A 76 -5.37 -7.22 -22.94
C ARG A 76 -4.01 -6.52 -22.86
N ILE A 77 -3.82 -5.61 -21.90
CA ILE A 77 -2.58 -4.83 -21.78
C ILE A 77 -1.43 -5.66 -21.23
N THR A 78 -1.71 -6.50 -20.22
CA THR A 78 -0.68 -7.29 -19.52
C THR A 78 -0.43 -8.64 -20.16
N GLY A 79 -1.34 -9.13 -21.01
CA GLY A 79 -1.29 -10.48 -21.59
C GLY A 79 -1.48 -11.59 -20.54
N ARG A 80 -1.98 -11.25 -19.35
CA ARG A 80 -2.18 -12.18 -18.23
C ARG A 80 -3.62 -12.17 -17.77
N LYS A 81 -4.10 -13.33 -17.32
CA LYS A 81 -5.42 -13.45 -16.68
C LYS A 81 -5.51 -12.51 -15.47
N ALA A 82 -6.64 -11.84 -15.31
CA ALA A 82 -6.87 -10.93 -14.20
C ALA A 82 -6.89 -11.67 -12.86
N HIS A 83 -6.25 -11.09 -11.84
CA HIS A 83 -6.28 -11.65 -10.50
C HIS A 83 -7.69 -11.57 -9.89
N PRO A 84 -8.19 -12.59 -9.16
CA PRO A 84 -9.54 -12.54 -8.57
C PRO A 84 -9.79 -11.37 -7.60
N MET A 85 -8.73 -10.82 -7.02
CA MET A 85 -8.80 -9.66 -6.12
C MET A 85 -8.88 -8.31 -6.83
N LEU A 86 -8.90 -8.29 -8.15
CA LEU A 86 -8.86 -7.07 -8.95
C LEU A 86 -10.24 -6.39 -8.93
N ARG A 87 -10.52 -5.67 -7.84
CA ARG A 87 -11.79 -4.98 -7.57
C ARG A 87 -11.65 -3.46 -7.44
N ARG A 88 -10.43 -2.91 -7.61
CA ARG A 88 -10.14 -1.47 -7.53
C ARG A 88 -9.42 -0.96 -8.79
N GLY A 89 -9.76 0.27 -9.20
CA GLY A 89 -9.28 0.88 -10.45
C GLY A 89 -7.79 1.23 -10.43
N LEU A 90 -7.13 1.02 -11.58
CA LEU A 90 -5.72 1.31 -11.85
C LEU A 90 -5.56 2.14 -13.15
N ASP A 91 -6.59 2.89 -13.57
CA ASP A 91 -6.68 3.52 -14.89
C ASP A 91 -5.43 4.34 -15.25
N LYS A 92 -4.99 5.22 -14.34
CA LYS A 92 -3.81 6.07 -14.54
C LYS A 92 -2.52 5.27 -14.76
N ILE A 93 -2.41 4.08 -14.14
CA ILE A 93 -1.26 3.20 -14.29
C ILE A 93 -1.31 2.47 -15.63
N LEU A 94 -2.50 2.04 -16.08
CA LEU A 94 -2.67 1.41 -17.39
C LEU A 94 -2.29 2.37 -18.52
N ASP A 95 -2.77 3.61 -18.47
CA ASP A 95 -2.45 4.62 -19.47
C ASP A 95 -0.95 4.95 -19.49
N ARG A 96 -0.31 4.90 -18.31
CA ARG A 96 1.15 5.10 -18.18
C ARG A 96 1.94 3.93 -18.75
N PHE A 97 1.47 2.71 -18.53
CA PHE A 97 2.07 1.49 -19.05
C PHE A 97 1.96 1.41 -20.58
N GLU A 98 0.79 1.74 -21.15
CA GLU A 98 0.59 1.82 -22.62
C GLU A 98 1.54 2.85 -23.26
N LYS A 99 1.77 3.99 -22.57
CA LYS A 99 2.75 5.02 -22.99
C LYS A 99 4.21 4.63 -22.75
N LYS A 100 4.50 3.39 -22.32
CA LYS A 100 5.84 2.89 -21.98
C LYS A 100 6.59 3.77 -20.98
N LYS A 101 5.87 4.48 -20.10
CA LYS A 101 6.47 5.34 -19.08
C LYS A 101 6.76 4.51 -17.81
N PRO A 102 7.95 4.66 -17.20
CA PRO A 102 8.33 3.85 -16.04
C PRO A 102 7.49 4.21 -14.81
N PHE A 103 7.19 3.22 -13.99
CA PHE A 103 6.61 3.36 -12.65
C PHE A 103 7.10 2.21 -11.74
N PHE A 104 6.76 2.27 -10.47
CA PHE A 104 7.11 1.27 -9.47
C PHE A 104 5.92 0.98 -8.56
N LEU A 105 5.95 -0.16 -7.88
CA LEU A 105 4.98 -0.53 -6.86
C LEU A 105 5.51 -0.18 -5.48
N TYR A 106 4.61 0.25 -4.60
CA TYR A 106 4.92 0.57 -3.21
C TYR A 106 3.92 -0.10 -2.29
N THR A 107 4.41 -0.77 -1.26
CA THR A 107 3.59 -1.34 -0.19
C THR A 107 4.37 -1.26 1.13
N GLY A 108 3.68 -1.51 2.24
CA GLY A 108 4.26 -1.41 3.58
C GLY A 108 3.85 -2.55 4.49
N ARG A 109 4.64 -2.78 5.54
CA ARG A 109 4.36 -3.71 6.63
C ARG A 109 4.91 -3.16 7.94
N GLY A 110 4.04 -2.95 8.91
CA GLY A 110 4.44 -2.67 10.30
C GLY A 110 4.68 -3.97 11.06
N PRO A 111 5.93 -4.35 11.38
CA PRO A 111 6.24 -5.64 12.01
C PRO A 111 5.74 -5.67 13.46
N SER A 112 4.56 -6.25 13.65
CA SER A 112 3.86 -6.33 14.95
C SER A 112 4.07 -7.64 15.70
N SER A 113 4.62 -8.65 15.02
CA SER A 113 4.83 -10.01 15.53
C SER A 113 5.97 -10.68 14.78
N GLY A 114 6.54 -11.74 15.36
CA GLY A 114 7.64 -12.49 14.73
C GLY A 114 7.27 -13.21 13.42
N SER A 115 5.98 -13.41 13.14
CA SER A 115 5.49 -14.08 11.93
C SER A 115 4.30 -13.37 11.28
N LEU A 116 4.10 -13.61 9.98
CA LEU A 116 2.90 -13.23 9.24
C LEU A 116 1.78 -14.27 9.41
N HIS A 117 0.54 -13.82 9.65
CA HIS A 117 -0.66 -14.65 9.49
C HIS A 117 -1.21 -14.57 8.05
N LEU A 118 -2.14 -15.47 7.70
CA LEU A 118 -2.73 -15.56 6.35
C LEU A 118 -3.31 -14.23 5.83
N GLY A 119 -3.92 -13.42 6.70
CA GLY A 119 -4.40 -12.09 6.33
C GLY A 119 -3.33 -11.15 5.78
N HIS A 120 -2.08 -11.25 6.24
CA HIS A 120 -0.97 -10.43 5.71
C HIS A 120 -0.51 -10.90 4.33
N LEU A 121 -0.78 -12.15 3.95
CA LEU A 121 -0.38 -12.68 2.65
C LEU A 121 -1.22 -12.10 1.51
N VAL A 122 -2.47 -11.74 1.79
CA VAL A 122 -3.44 -11.27 0.79
C VAL A 122 -2.91 -10.06 -0.01
N PRO A 123 -2.41 -8.97 0.61
CA PRO A 123 -1.75 -7.88 -0.11
C PRO A 123 -0.50 -8.32 -0.89
N PHE A 124 0.36 -9.16 -0.32
CA PHE A 124 1.62 -9.57 -0.96
C PHE A 124 1.38 -10.46 -2.19
N MET A 125 0.39 -11.35 -2.15
CA MET A 125 -0.01 -12.16 -3.30
C MET A 125 -0.53 -11.28 -4.44
N PHE A 126 -1.30 -10.24 -4.12
CA PHE A 126 -1.79 -9.31 -5.13
C PHE A 126 -0.67 -8.44 -5.72
N VAL A 127 0.22 -7.92 -4.88
CA VAL A 127 1.39 -7.14 -5.33
C VAL A 127 2.33 -7.99 -6.18
N LYS A 128 2.52 -9.27 -5.84
CA LYS A 128 3.26 -10.23 -6.67
C LYS A 128 2.66 -10.33 -8.07
N TYR A 129 1.35 -10.54 -8.16
CA TYR A 129 0.64 -10.58 -9.43
C TYR A 129 0.88 -9.29 -10.25
N LEU A 130 0.76 -8.12 -9.63
CA LEU A 130 0.97 -6.84 -10.31
C LEU A 130 2.43 -6.69 -10.78
N GLN A 131 3.39 -7.07 -9.94
CA GLN A 131 4.80 -6.97 -10.25
C GLN A 131 5.16 -7.82 -11.47
N GLU A 132 4.67 -9.05 -11.52
CA GLU A 132 4.89 -9.96 -12.65
C GLU A 132 4.12 -9.53 -13.92
N SER A 133 2.93 -8.93 -13.76
CA SER A 133 2.10 -8.50 -14.90
C SER A 133 2.64 -7.24 -15.58
N PHE A 134 3.22 -6.32 -14.80
CA PHE A 134 3.75 -5.07 -15.32
C PHE A 134 5.28 -5.05 -15.45
N ASN A 135 5.98 -6.07 -14.91
CA ASN A 135 7.44 -6.16 -14.88
C ASN A 135 8.12 -4.88 -14.34
N VAL A 136 7.65 -4.42 -13.18
CA VAL A 136 8.09 -3.18 -12.53
C VAL A 136 8.84 -3.46 -11.21
N PRO A 137 9.71 -2.55 -10.74
CA PRO A 137 10.32 -2.68 -9.43
C PRO A 137 9.28 -2.53 -8.30
N LEU A 138 9.48 -3.26 -7.21
CA LEU A 138 8.67 -3.21 -6.00
C LEU A 138 9.48 -2.67 -4.83
N ILE A 139 8.93 -1.71 -4.11
CA ILE A 139 9.48 -1.18 -2.86
C ILE A 139 8.56 -1.58 -1.70
N VAL A 140 9.14 -2.20 -0.68
CA VAL A 140 8.44 -2.58 0.56
C VAL A 140 9.05 -1.82 1.74
N GLN A 141 8.23 -1.00 2.39
CA GLN A 141 8.61 -0.29 3.61
C GLN A 141 8.30 -1.16 4.84
N MET A 142 9.27 -1.32 5.72
CA MET A 142 9.07 -1.88 7.05
C MET A 142 8.93 -0.72 8.04
N THR A 143 7.74 -0.55 8.63
CA THR A 143 7.41 0.55 9.56
C THR A 143 7.73 0.15 11.01
N ASP A 144 8.97 -0.27 11.25
CA ASP A 144 9.44 -0.70 12.56
C ASP A 144 9.59 0.45 13.56
N ASP A 145 9.84 1.67 13.07
CA ASP A 145 9.81 2.91 13.84
C ASP A 145 8.40 3.22 14.39
N GLU A 146 7.36 3.10 13.56
CA GLU A 146 5.96 3.26 13.95
C GLU A 146 5.60 2.29 15.08
N LYS A 147 6.01 1.02 14.96
CA LYS A 147 5.75 0.00 15.98
C LYS A 147 6.52 0.24 17.26
N PHE A 148 7.76 0.74 17.16
CA PHE A 148 8.53 1.16 18.32
C PHE A 148 7.89 2.35 19.03
N MET A 149 7.38 3.34 18.29
CA MET A 149 6.76 4.54 18.87
C MET A 149 5.42 4.26 19.56
N TRP A 150 4.66 3.24 19.14
CA TRP A 150 3.36 2.93 19.73
C TRP A 150 3.38 1.90 20.84
N ASN A 151 4.38 1.01 20.87
CA ASN A 151 4.52 0.05 21.95
C ASN A 151 5.58 0.53 22.93
N ALA A 152 5.13 1.15 24.03
CA ALA A 152 6.01 1.65 25.09
C ALA A 152 6.95 0.57 25.66
N ASP A 153 6.53 -0.69 25.63
CA ASP A 153 7.29 -1.82 26.15
C ASP A 153 8.25 -2.46 25.12
N LEU A 154 8.17 -2.06 23.84
CA LEU A 154 8.95 -2.70 22.78
C LEU A 154 10.38 -2.15 22.73
N ARG A 155 11.37 -3.02 22.89
CA ARG A 155 12.77 -2.61 22.74
C ARG A 155 13.13 -2.44 21.26
N LEU A 156 14.03 -1.50 20.98
CA LEU A 156 14.53 -1.23 19.63
C LEU A 156 15.10 -2.49 18.93
N GLU A 157 15.78 -3.34 19.69
CA GLU A 157 16.37 -4.59 19.21
C GLU A 157 15.30 -5.60 18.78
N GLU A 158 14.19 -5.65 19.51
CA GLU A 158 13.06 -6.53 19.21
C GLU A 158 12.31 -6.04 17.96
N ALA A 159 12.09 -4.73 17.83
CA ALA A 159 11.52 -4.13 16.62
C ALA A 159 12.34 -4.49 15.36
N ARG A 160 13.67 -4.38 15.45
CA ARG A 160 14.60 -4.76 14.38
C ARG A 160 14.57 -6.27 14.09
N LYS A 161 14.47 -7.11 15.12
CA LYS A 161 14.37 -8.57 14.96
C LYS A 161 13.08 -8.94 14.22
N MET A 162 11.93 -8.39 14.64
CA MET A 162 10.65 -8.62 13.98
C MET A 162 10.65 -8.13 12.53
N ALA A 163 11.26 -6.96 12.25
CA ALA A 163 11.43 -6.47 10.89
C ALA A 163 12.20 -7.47 10.01
N LYS A 164 13.33 -7.99 10.51
CA LYS A 164 14.13 -9.01 9.82
C LYS A 164 13.36 -10.30 9.56
N ASP A 165 12.62 -10.79 10.55
CA ASP A 165 11.86 -12.04 10.42
C ASP A 165 10.68 -11.87 9.45
N ASN A 166 9.94 -10.76 9.52
CA ASN A 166 8.87 -10.46 8.55
C ASN A 166 9.43 -10.28 7.13
N VAL A 167 10.65 -9.75 6.96
CA VAL A 167 11.28 -9.68 5.65
C VAL A 167 11.53 -11.07 5.06
N LYS A 168 11.91 -12.07 5.87
CA LYS A 168 12.05 -13.46 5.40
C LYS A 168 10.71 -14.01 4.90
N ASP A 169 9.63 -13.77 5.64
CA ASP A 169 8.28 -14.18 5.25
C ASP A 169 7.82 -13.49 3.95
N ILE A 170 8.13 -12.20 3.79
CA ILE A 170 7.79 -11.47 2.56
C ILE A 170 8.56 -12.05 1.37
N ILE A 171 9.85 -12.33 1.53
CA ILE A 171 10.69 -12.90 0.46
C ILE A 171 10.21 -14.31 0.07
N SER A 172 9.78 -15.14 1.03
CA SER A 172 9.31 -16.49 0.73
C SER A 172 8.03 -16.49 -0.11
N VAL A 173 7.15 -15.51 0.10
CA VAL A 173 5.90 -15.32 -0.67
C VAL A 173 6.19 -14.62 -2.00
N ALA A 174 7.01 -13.58 -1.94
CA ALA A 174 7.28 -12.65 -3.03
C ALA A 174 8.66 -12.91 -3.65
N LEU A 175 8.98 -14.16 -4.00
CA LEU A 175 10.18 -14.58 -4.75
C LEU A 175 10.28 -13.88 -6.12
N ILE A 176 10.55 -12.59 -6.13
CA ILE A 176 10.43 -11.72 -7.28
C ILE A 176 11.75 -10.99 -7.48
N GLN A 177 12.28 -11.11 -8.69
CA GLN A 177 13.41 -10.31 -9.14
C GLN A 177 13.01 -8.82 -9.06
N ARG A 178 13.89 -7.96 -8.55
CA ARG A 178 13.71 -6.49 -8.47
C ARG A 178 12.78 -6.00 -7.34
N ILE A 179 12.86 -6.62 -6.17
CA ILE A 179 12.29 -6.09 -4.92
C ILE A 179 13.35 -5.30 -4.12
N ARG A 180 12.95 -4.18 -3.52
CA ARG A 180 13.74 -3.41 -2.55
C ARG A 180 12.97 -3.32 -1.24
N LEU A 181 13.49 -3.92 -0.18
CA LEU A 181 12.94 -3.81 1.17
C LEU A 181 13.81 -2.86 2.00
N PHE A 182 13.20 -1.96 2.76
CA PHE A 182 13.93 -1.10 3.69
C PHE A 182 13.17 -0.91 5.00
N SER A 183 13.91 -0.82 6.10
CA SER A 183 13.38 -0.44 7.42
C SER A 183 13.53 1.05 7.61
N GLN A 184 12.58 1.65 8.33
CA GLN A 184 12.59 3.08 8.63
C GLN A 184 13.56 3.43 9.74
N ILE A 185 13.83 2.50 10.66
CA ILE A 185 14.85 2.70 11.69
C ILE A 185 16.23 2.74 11.01
N PRO A 186 16.97 3.87 11.10
CA PRO A 186 18.26 4.04 10.43
C PRO A 186 19.27 2.93 10.78
N ASN A 187 20.15 2.61 9.83
CA ASN A 187 21.16 1.53 9.89
C ASN A 187 20.61 0.10 9.88
N THR A 188 19.30 -0.07 9.67
CA THR A 188 18.68 -1.39 9.49
C THR A 188 18.61 -1.70 8.00
N CYS A 189 19.76 -1.98 7.39
CA CYS A 189 19.79 -2.54 6.04
C CYS A 189 19.30 -3.99 6.16
N VAL A 190 18.01 -4.24 5.94
CA VAL A 190 17.43 -5.54 6.31
C VAL A 190 18.04 -6.65 5.45
N LEU A 191 18.26 -6.42 4.16
CA LEU A 191 19.11 -7.24 3.28
C LEU A 191 19.58 -6.42 2.06
N PRO A 192 20.81 -6.62 1.54
CA PRO A 192 21.23 -6.11 0.23
C PRO A 192 20.69 -7.01 -0.88
N LEU A 193 19.36 -7.14 -0.98
CA LEU A 193 18.74 -7.90 -2.07
C LEU A 193 18.55 -7.02 -3.30
N CYS A 194 19.67 -6.62 -3.90
CA CYS A 194 19.80 -6.31 -5.31
C CYS A 194 21.30 -6.08 -5.56
N LYS A 195 22.03 -7.12 -5.95
CA LYS A 195 23.13 -6.89 -6.89
C LYS A 195 22.44 -6.44 -8.18
N CYS A 196 22.56 -5.17 -8.51
CA CYS A 196 22.29 -4.71 -9.87
C CYS A 196 23.22 -5.51 -10.79
N ALA A 197 22.67 -6.48 -11.51
CA ALA A 197 23.32 -7.09 -12.67
C ALA A 197 22.82 -6.37 -13.92
#